data_AF-A0A074VPW0-F1
#
_entry.id   AF-A0A074VPW0-F1
#
_cell.length_a   1.000
_cell.length_b   1.000
_cell.length_c   1.000
_cell.angle_alpha   90.00
_cell.angle_beta   90.00
_cell.angle_gamma   90.00
#
_symmetry.space_group_name_H-M   'P 1'
#
loop_
_entity.id
_entity.type
_entity.pdbx_description
1 polymer ?
#
loop_
_entity_poly.entity_id
_entity_poly.type
_entity_poly.pdbx_seq_one_letter_code
_entity_poly.pdbx_strand_id
1 'polypeptide(L)'
;MSIASPRPSLNLPSSRRGSTSTINSTRSPSTSRPASIRDNHTANSTPVPASTRRRDRAALREFYNLQATESPTKPPPPTSQPEDSGPQDALSALDDPSFSAKTYADELLNTSDAETLLRTLNSITISALGLEGDKKALVYDNYTTLLSATSTISRMRENVDPMAPVTTTLEPAVKHIADVAKSIADSRNAGDVERERQKETVRWVLGAPERLKELKEQGKEEEVKKEWDEVRGLLDKWEGVKGVEEVRKKCKDVVG
;
A
#
# COMPACT_ATOMS: atom_id res chain seq x y z
N MET A 1 36.68 -45.96 -14.29
CA MET A 1 37.23 -45.20 -13.16
C MET A 1 38.08 -44.08 -13.72
N SER A 2 37.71 -42.84 -13.41
CA SER A 2 38.43 -41.60 -13.76
C SER A 2 39.84 -41.57 -13.19
N ILE A 3 40.80 -41.11 -13.98
CA ILE A 3 41.99 -40.46 -13.45
C ILE A 3 42.30 -39.27 -14.38
N ALA A 4 41.98 -38.08 -13.87
CA ALA A 4 42.18 -36.81 -14.54
C ALA A 4 43.67 -36.44 -14.54
N SER A 5 44.19 -35.97 -15.67
CA SER A 5 45.51 -35.33 -15.76
C SER A 5 45.39 -33.82 -15.43
N PRO A 6 46.33 -33.21 -14.68
CA PRO A 6 46.28 -31.79 -14.37
C PRO A 6 46.80 -30.96 -15.55
N ARG A 7 46.05 -29.95 -16.00
CA ARG A 7 46.57 -28.92 -16.93
C ARG A 7 47.31 -27.83 -16.14
N PRO A 8 48.46 -27.36 -16.61
CA PRO A 8 49.28 -26.34 -15.94
C PRO A 8 48.66 -24.94 -16.08
N SER A 9 48.73 -24.16 -15.00
CA SER A 9 48.38 -22.75 -14.94
C SER A 9 49.44 -21.90 -15.65
N LEU A 10 49.07 -21.27 -16.77
CA LEU A 10 49.86 -20.24 -17.42
C LEU A 10 49.65 -18.90 -16.70
N ASN A 11 50.63 -18.52 -15.88
CA ASN A 11 50.82 -17.13 -15.46
C ASN A 11 51.34 -16.33 -16.66
N LEU A 12 50.59 -15.31 -17.11
CA LEU A 12 51.13 -14.27 -17.99
C LEU A 12 51.35 -12.98 -17.18
N PRO A 13 52.54 -12.35 -17.30
CA PRO A 13 52.85 -11.11 -16.62
C PRO A 13 52.17 -9.91 -17.27
N SER A 14 51.64 -9.04 -16.42
CA SER A 14 51.16 -7.70 -16.76
C SER A 14 52.33 -6.79 -17.12
N SER A 15 52.35 -6.24 -18.33
CA SER A 15 53.18 -5.07 -18.67
C SER A 15 52.55 -4.19 -19.76
N ARG A 16 51.85 -3.16 -19.29
CA ARG A 16 52.08 -1.73 -19.59
C ARG A 16 52.30 -1.30 -21.06
N ARG A 17 51.27 -0.66 -21.62
CA ARG A 17 51.32 0.45 -22.59
C ARG A 17 49.93 1.11 -22.56
N GLY A 18 49.68 2.41 -22.50
CA GLY A 18 50.44 3.66 -22.51
C GLY A 18 49.34 4.74 -22.67
N SER A 19 49.35 5.76 -21.81
CA SER A 19 48.27 6.75 -21.64
C SER A 19 48.10 7.69 -22.84
N THR A 20 46.85 8.07 -23.16
CA THR A 20 46.43 9.45 -23.50
C THR A 20 44.93 9.62 -23.20
N SER A 21 44.59 10.06 -21.99
CA SER A 21 43.26 10.59 -21.70
C SER A 21 43.42 12.08 -21.44
N THR A 22 42.99 12.88 -22.42
CA THR A 22 42.78 14.31 -22.23
C THR A 22 41.55 14.49 -21.36
N ILE A 23 41.81 15.08 -20.21
CA ILE A 23 40.85 15.45 -19.17
C ILE A 23 40.16 16.74 -19.65
N ASN A 24 38.83 16.72 -19.75
CA ASN A 24 38.04 17.90 -19.39
C ASN A 24 36.65 17.48 -18.88
N SER A 25 36.63 16.97 -17.65
CA SER A 25 35.41 16.87 -16.83
C SER A 25 35.38 18.05 -15.87
N THR A 26 34.54 19.05 -16.14
CA THR A 26 34.04 19.99 -15.14
C THR A 26 32.64 19.52 -14.73
N ARG A 27 32.56 18.64 -13.73
CA ARG A 27 32.26 18.99 -12.32
C ARG A 27 30.79 19.32 -12.10
N SER A 28 30.01 18.27 -11.84
CA SER A 28 28.89 18.36 -10.89
C SER A 28 29.41 18.64 -9.48
N PRO A 29 28.72 19.45 -8.66
CA PRO A 29 28.77 19.31 -7.22
C PRO A 29 27.55 18.54 -6.73
N SER A 30 27.80 17.34 -6.21
CA SER A 30 26.89 16.65 -5.31
C SER A 30 26.70 17.46 -4.04
N THR A 31 25.49 17.48 -3.47
CA THR A 31 25.31 17.70 -2.03
C THR A 31 24.28 16.71 -1.52
N SER A 32 24.79 15.68 -0.87
CA SER A 32 24.06 14.80 0.03
C SER A 32 24.12 15.39 1.44
N ARG A 33 22.98 15.45 2.15
CA ARG A 33 22.87 15.36 3.62
C ARG A 33 21.39 15.42 4.12
N PRO A 34 21.06 14.97 5.34
CA PRO A 34 20.67 13.59 5.68
C PRO A 34 19.28 13.49 6.35
N ALA A 35 18.93 12.27 6.79
CA ALA A 35 17.64 11.83 7.33
C ALA A 35 17.09 12.59 8.56
N SER A 36 15.76 12.61 8.68
CA SER A 36 15.04 12.60 9.96
C SER A 36 13.86 11.63 9.87
N ILE A 37 13.98 10.55 10.62
CA ILE A 37 12.86 9.76 11.15
C ILE A 37 11.94 10.71 11.92
N ARG A 38 10.62 10.61 11.71
CA ARG A 38 9.63 10.98 12.72
C ARG A 38 8.35 10.18 12.51
N ASP A 39 8.08 9.35 13.51
CA ASP A 39 6.81 8.69 13.77
C ASP A 39 5.68 9.70 14.07
N ASN A 40 4.46 9.16 13.93
CA ASN A 40 3.18 9.55 14.53
C ASN A 40 2.18 10.36 13.68
N HIS A 41 1.10 9.64 13.34
CA HIS A 41 -0.32 9.91 13.61
C HIS A 41 -0.97 11.23 13.14
N THR A 42 -2.17 11.03 12.57
CA THR A 42 -3.36 11.90 12.59
C THR A 42 -3.38 13.20 11.76
N ALA A 43 -4.31 13.19 10.79
CA ALA A 43 -5.14 14.28 10.27
C ALA A 43 -4.66 15.74 10.43
N ASN A 44 -4.31 16.39 9.32
CA ASN A 44 -5.04 17.54 8.76
C ASN A 44 -4.28 18.19 7.60
N SER A 45 -5.03 18.52 6.56
CA SER A 45 -4.65 19.36 5.43
C SER A 45 -3.96 20.65 5.86
N THR A 46 -2.73 20.89 5.38
CA THR A 46 -2.10 22.22 5.35
C THR A 46 -1.37 22.44 4.02
N PRO A 47 -1.36 23.68 3.48
CA PRO A 47 -1.00 23.96 2.10
C PRO A 47 0.53 24.07 1.91
N VAL A 48 1.06 23.31 0.97
CA VAL A 48 2.46 23.40 0.52
C VAL A 48 2.69 24.78 -0.13
N PRO A 49 3.79 25.50 0.16
CA PRO A 49 4.00 26.86 -0.34
C PRO A 49 4.10 26.88 -1.87
N ALA A 50 3.30 27.75 -2.51
CA ALA A 50 3.13 27.86 -3.96
C ALA A 50 4.43 28.13 -4.76
N SER A 51 5.56 28.45 -4.10
CA SER A 51 6.83 28.78 -4.76
C SER A 51 7.56 27.58 -5.35
N THR A 52 7.49 26.39 -4.73
CA THR A 52 8.14 25.17 -5.24
C THR A 52 7.45 24.66 -6.50
N ARG A 53 6.10 24.64 -6.50
CA ARG A 53 5.33 24.25 -7.70
C ARG A 53 5.57 25.16 -8.91
N ARG A 54 5.86 26.45 -8.69
CA ARG A 54 6.21 27.39 -9.77
C ARG A 54 7.61 27.17 -10.32
N ARG A 55 8.59 26.83 -9.48
CA ARG A 55 9.96 26.47 -9.91
C ARG A 55 9.97 25.15 -10.67
N ASP A 56 9.25 24.15 -10.20
CA ASP A 56 9.15 22.85 -10.88
C ASP A 56 8.47 23.00 -12.25
N ARG A 57 7.44 23.84 -12.35
CA ARG A 57 6.80 24.15 -13.64
C ARG A 57 7.71 24.92 -14.60
N ALA A 58 8.58 25.80 -14.10
CA ALA A 58 9.54 26.52 -14.93
C ALA A 58 10.63 25.57 -15.46
N ALA A 59 11.20 24.73 -14.59
CA ALA A 59 12.20 23.73 -14.97
C ALA A 59 11.66 22.73 -16.00
N LEU A 60 10.41 22.29 -15.85
CA LEU A 60 9.78 21.41 -16.83
C LEU A 60 9.53 22.11 -18.17
N ARG A 61 9.21 23.41 -18.18
CA ARG A 61 9.04 24.18 -19.43
C ARG A 61 10.36 24.39 -20.16
N GLU A 62 11.44 24.58 -19.41
CA GLU A 62 12.81 24.69 -19.94
C GLU A 62 13.31 23.34 -20.46
N PHE A 63 13.03 22.23 -19.76
CA PHE A 63 13.39 20.88 -20.21
C PHE A 63 12.68 20.45 -21.51
N TYR A 64 11.44 20.92 -21.73
CA TYR A 64 10.67 20.62 -22.94
C TYR A 64 10.67 21.79 -23.97
N ASN A 65 11.52 22.81 -23.82
CA ASN A 65 11.62 23.98 -24.71
C ASN A 65 10.28 24.69 -25.02
N LEU A 66 9.34 24.73 -24.07
CA LEU A 66 7.98 25.26 -24.25
C LEU A 66 7.88 26.80 -24.07
N GLN A 67 8.98 27.54 -24.29
CA GLN A 67 8.99 28.99 -24.10
C GLN A 67 8.40 29.68 -25.34
N ALA A 68 7.11 30.03 -25.25
CA ALA A 68 6.39 30.75 -26.30
C ALA A 68 7.06 32.09 -26.63
N THR A 69 7.27 32.31 -27.92
CA THR A 69 7.70 33.55 -28.56
C THR A 69 6.66 34.66 -28.38
N GLU A 70 6.86 35.55 -27.41
CA GLU A 70 6.26 36.89 -27.40
C GLU A 70 7.39 37.92 -27.19
N SER A 71 7.56 38.81 -28.17
CA SER A 71 8.58 39.89 -28.23
C SER A 71 7.88 41.26 -28.25
N PRO A 72 8.51 42.40 -27.89
CA PRO A 72 9.51 43.03 -28.78
C PRO A 72 10.56 43.94 -28.09
N THR A 73 11.86 43.71 -28.33
CA THR A 73 12.83 44.80 -28.60
C THR A 73 14.04 44.24 -29.34
N LYS A 74 14.33 44.78 -30.53
CA LYS A 74 15.40 44.37 -31.46
C LYS A 74 16.78 44.86 -31.00
N PRO A 75 17.86 44.07 -31.18
CA PRO A 75 19.02 44.51 -31.97
C PRO A 75 19.47 43.43 -32.99
N PRO A 76 20.47 43.69 -33.86
CA PRO A 76 20.46 43.38 -35.30
C PRO A 76 20.53 41.88 -35.65
N PRO A 77 20.12 41.50 -36.88
CA PRO A 77 20.12 40.09 -37.29
C PRO A 77 21.55 39.56 -37.32
N PRO A 78 21.83 38.36 -36.79
CA PRO A 78 22.94 37.59 -37.34
C PRO A 78 22.57 37.33 -38.79
N THR A 79 23.48 37.69 -39.69
CA THR A 79 23.49 37.27 -41.09
C THR A 79 22.88 35.88 -41.19
N SER A 80 21.72 35.79 -41.84
CA SER A 80 21.22 34.55 -42.39
C SER A 80 22.29 34.06 -43.35
N GLN A 81 23.24 33.29 -42.84
CA GLN A 81 23.87 32.29 -43.67
C GLN A 81 22.71 31.51 -44.28
N PRO A 82 22.76 31.23 -45.59
CA PRO A 82 21.79 30.32 -46.15
C PRO A 82 21.84 29.08 -45.26
N GLU A 83 20.67 28.68 -44.77
CA GLU A 83 20.43 27.31 -44.35
C GLU A 83 20.86 26.49 -45.57
N ASP A 84 22.13 26.07 -45.59
CA ASP A 84 22.56 24.92 -46.32
C ASP A 84 21.67 23.84 -45.75
N SER A 85 20.66 23.44 -46.52
CA SER A 85 19.81 22.28 -46.31
C SER A 85 20.71 21.05 -46.31
N GLY A 86 21.53 20.95 -45.26
CA GLY A 86 22.42 19.85 -44.98
C GLY A 86 21.60 18.62 -44.60
N PRO A 87 22.23 17.44 -44.54
CA PRO A 87 21.67 16.14 -44.96
C PRO A 87 20.62 15.51 -44.03
N GLN A 88 19.88 16.29 -43.23
CA GLN A 88 18.85 15.77 -42.33
C GLN A 88 17.67 15.17 -43.10
N ASP A 89 17.29 15.75 -44.24
CA ASP A 89 16.28 15.17 -45.15
C ASP A 89 16.73 13.83 -45.77
N ALA A 90 18.05 13.66 -45.99
CA ALA A 90 18.59 12.45 -46.60
C ALA A 90 18.55 11.22 -45.67
N LEU A 91 18.57 11.42 -44.35
CA LEU A 91 18.43 10.34 -43.38
C LEU A 91 16.95 10.03 -43.07
N SER A 92 16.06 11.03 -43.12
CA SER A 92 14.64 10.82 -42.87
C SER A 92 13.96 9.97 -43.96
N ALA A 93 14.48 10.01 -45.19
CA ALA A 93 14.04 9.13 -46.28
C ALA A 93 14.41 7.65 -46.06
N LEU A 94 15.38 7.36 -45.18
CA LEU A 94 15.82 5.99 -44.88
C LEU A 94 14.87 5.27 -43.91
N ASP A 95 14.01 6.01 -43.21
CA ASP A 95 13.06 5.46 -42.22
C ASP A 95 11.71 5.06 -42.83
N ASP A 96 11.52 5.23 -44.14
CA ASP A 96 10.29 4.81 -44.83
C ASP A 96 10.20 3.27 -44.91
N PRO A 97 9.07 2.64 -44.52
CA PRO A 97 8.90 1.18 -44.59
C PRO A 97 8.98 0.60 -46.02
N SER A 98 8.80 1.43 -47.06
CA SER A 98 8.95 1.08 -48.47
C SER A 98 10.36 1.35 -49.03
N PHE A 99 11.30 1.75 -48.17
CA PHE A 99 12.67 2.09 -48.56
C PHE A 99 13.39 0.91 -49.23
N SER A 100 13.96 1.17 -50.40
CA SER A 100 14.81 0.22 -51.14
C SER A 100 16.21 0.82 -51.32
N ALA A 101 17.20 0.18 -50.70
CA ALA A 101 18.58 0.65 -50.71
C ALA A 101 19.19 0.74 -52.12
N LYS A 102 18.80 -0.18 -53.03
CA LYS A 102 19.33 -0.23 -54.40
C LYS A 102 18.84 0.94 -55.23
N THR A 103 17.53 1.16 -55.25
CA THR A 103 16.92 2.27 -55.99
C THR A 103 17.37 3.63 -55.46
N TYR A 104 17.52 3.76 -54.14
CA TYR A 104 18.05 4.97 -53.52
C TYR A 104 19.51 5.23 -53.90
N ALA A 105 20.37 4.20 -53.90
CA ALA A 105 21.75 4.32 -54.32
C ALA A 105 21.87 4.66 -55.82
N ASP A 106 21.06 4.02 -56.67
CA ASP A 106 21.03 4.28 -58.11
C ASP A 106 20.56 5.72 -58.41
N GLU A 107 19.52 6.20 -57.72
CA GLU A 107 19.06 7.59 -57.84
C GLU A 107 20.11 8.58 -57.34
N LEU A 108 20.74 8.30 -56.20
CA LEU A 108 21.78 9.14 -55.61
C LEU A 108 23.03 9.22 -56.52
N LEU A 109 23.45 8.11 -57.13
CA LEU A 109 24.59 8.07 -58.07
C LEU A 109 24.31 8.83 -59.38
N ASN A 110 23.06 8.85 -59.83
CA ASN A 110 22.67 9.52 -61.08
C ASN A 110 22.35 11.01 -60.91
N THR A 111 21.97 11.45 -59.70
CA THR A 111 21.49 12.81 -59.44
C THR A 111 22.46 13.70 -58.66
N SER A 112 23.38 13.10 -57.88
CA SER A 112 24.23 13.85 -56.93
C SER A 112 25.69 13.97 -57.39
N ASP A 113 26.37 15.02 -56.91
CA ASP A 113 27.78 15.28 -57.17
C ASP A 113 28.69 14.53 -56.19
N ALA A 114 29.97 14.37 -56.53
CA ALA A 114 30.94 13.60 -55.75
C ALA A 114 31.09 14.10 -54.30
N GLU A 115 31.03 15.43 -54.09
CA GLU A 115 31.08 16.00 -52.73
C GLU A 115 29.86 15.59 -51.90
N THR A 116 28.66 15.64 -52.49
CA THR A 116 27.42 15.25 -51.83
C THR A 116 27.38 13.74 -51.53
N LEU A 117 27.95 12.92 -52.40
CA LEU A 117 28.10 11.49 -52.17
C LEU A 117 29.04 11.20 -50.98
N LEU A 118 30.17 11.91 -50.89
CA LEU A 118 31.07 11.76 -49.74
C LEU A 118 30.45 12.25 -48.43
N ARG A 119 29.71 13.37 -48.44
CA ARG A 119 28.98 13.86 -47.27
C ARG A 119 27.91 12.88 -46.81
N THR A 120 27.11 12.33 -47.73
CA THR A 120 26.07 11.34 -47.40
C THR A 120 26.67 10.03 -46.89
N LEU A 121 27.74 9.52 -47.49
CA LEU A 121 28.47 8.35 -47.00
C LEU A 121 29.01 8.58 -45.58
N ASN A 122 29.62 9.73 -45.33
CA ASN A 122 30.14 10.07 -44.01
C ASN A 122 29.00 10.14 -42.98
N SER A 123 27.88 10.79 -43.34
CA SER A 123 26.68 10.88 -42.51
C SER A 123 26.10 9.49 -42.17
N ILE A 124 25.96 8.61 -43.16
CA ILE A 124 25.48 7.23 -42.97
C ILE A 124 26.46 6.42 -42.10
N THR A 125 27.76 6.63 -42.26
CA THR A 125 28.77 5.93 -41.46
C THR A 125 28.70 6.35 -39.99
N ILE A 126 28.54 7.65 -39.73
CA ILE A 126 28.37 8.18 -38.38
C ILE A 126 27.05 7.69 -37.78
N SER A 127 25.95 7.74 -38.53
CA SER A 127 24.64 7.29 -38.04
C SER A 127 24.62 5.78 -37.77
N ALA A 128 25.23 4.97 -38.63
CA ALA A 128 25.34 3.52 -38.43
C ALA A 128 26.13 3.16 -37.16
N LEU A 129 27.22 3.87 -36.88
CA LEU A 129 27.99 3.70 -35.65
C LEU A 129 27.22 4.19 -34.41
N GLY A 130 26.49 5.30 -34.54
CA GLY A 130 25.60 5.80 -33.49
C GLY A 130 24.49 4.82 -33.14
N LEU A 131 23.80 4.27 -34.15
CA LEU A 131 22.70 3.32 -33.97
C LEU A 131 23.14 2.03 -33.26
N GLU A 132 24.36 1.57 -33.52
CA GLU A 132 24.94 0.43 -32.82
C GLU A 132 25.24 0.75 -31.34
N GLY A 133 25.64 1.99 -31.04
CA GLY A 133 25.76 2.50 -29.68
C GLY A 133 24.41 2.57 -28.96
N ASP A 134 23.40 3.16 -29.62
CA ASP A 134 22.06 3.33 -29.09
C ASP A 134 21.36 1.98 -28.84
N LYS A 135 21.55 1.02 -29.75
CA LYS A 135 21.08 -0.36 -29.56
C LYS A 135 21.68 -0.99 -28.30
N LYS A 136 23.00 -0.84 -28.10
CA LYS A 136 23.66 -1.35 -26.90
C LYS A 136 23.13 -0.66 -25.65
N ALA A 137 23.01 0.67 -25.67
CA ALA A 137 22.46 1.45 -24.58
C ALA A 137 21.05 0.98 -24.21
N LEU A 138 20.15 0.82 -25.19
CA LEU A 138 18.79 0.32 -24.98
C LEU A 138 18.79 -1.08 -24.35
N VAL A 139 19.63 -1.97 -24.85
CA VAL A 139 19.76 -3.33 -24.30
C VAL A 139 20.24 -3.30 -22.85
N TYR A 140 21.26 -2.47 -22.53
CA TYR A 140 21.76 -2.33 -21.16
C TYR A 140 20.71 -1.70 -20.22
N ASP A 141 19.99 -0.69 -20.68
CA ASP A 141 18.94 -0.04 -19.91
C ASP A 141 17.78 -1.02 -19.65
N ASN A 142 17.38 -1.78 -20.66
CA ASN A 142 16.33 -2.77 -20.51
C ASN A 142 16.74 -3.89 -19.54
N TYR A 143 17.96 -4.44 -19.68
CA TYR A 143 18.45 -5.46 -18.75
C TYR A 143 18.60 -4.92 -17.33
N THR A 144 19.10 -3.70 -17.16
CA THR A 144 19.22 -3.06 -15.84
C THR A 144 17.85 -2.85 -15.22
N THR A 145 16.87 -2.43 -16.02
CA THR A 145 15.48 -2.26 -15.58
C THR A 145 14.88 -3.61 -15.16
N LEU A 146 15.01 -4.64 -15.97
CA LEU A 146 14.52 -6.00 -15.67
C LEU A 146 15.17 -6.55 -14.39
N LEU A 147 16.48 -6.36 -14.24
CA LEU A 147 17.22 -6.78 -13.06
C LEU A 147 16.74 -6.02 -11.81
N SER A 148 16.48 -4.72 -11.92
CA SER A 148 15.93 -3.90 -10.82
C SER A 148 14.50 -4.28 -10.45
N ALA A 149 13.66 -4.63 -11.44
CA ALA A 149 12.32 -5.14 -11.19
C ALA A 149 12.38 -6.50 -10.50
N THR A 150 13.28 -7.37 -10.93
CA THR A 150 13.48 -8.69 -10.33
C THR A 150 13.99 -8.59 -8.89
N SER A 151 14.94 -7.70 -8.61
CA SER A 151 15.41 -7.46 -7.24
C SER A 151 14.32 -6.86 -6.36
N THR A 152 13.47 -5.99 -6.91
CA THR A 152 12.30 -5.44 -6.22
C THR A 152 11.30 -6.55 -5.88
N ILE A 153 10.99 -7.46 -6.81
CA ILE A 153 10.12 -8.62 -6.57
C ILE A 153 10.73 -9.53 -5.50
N SER A 154 12.03 -9.82 -5.56
CA SER A 154 12.72 -10.61 -4.54
C SER A 154 12.63 -9.97 -3.16
N ARG A 155 12.83 -8.64 -3.05
CA ARG A 155 12.70 -7.90 -1.79
C ARG A 155 11.26 -7.85 -1.28
N MET A 156 10.28 -7.68 -2.17
CA MET A 156 8.86 -7.79 -1.81
C MET A 156 8.55 -9.20 -1.29
N ARG A 157 9.08 -10.24 -1.94
CA ARG A 157 8.91 -11.63 -1.51
C ARG A 157 9.54 -11.88 -0.16
N GLU A 158 10.78 -11.45 0.08
CA GLU A 158 11.45 -11.56 1.38
C GLU A 158 10.71 -10.84 2.50
N ASN A 159 10.01 -9.74 2.23
CA ASN A 159 9.17 -9.06 3.23
C ASN A 159 7.80 -9.73 3.43
N VAL A 160 7.29 -10.46 2.45
CA VAL A 160 5.96 -11.12 2.49
C VAL A 160 6.04 -12.57 2.99
N ASP A 161 7.12 -13.30 2.69
CA ASP A 161 7.39 -14.64 3.23
C ASP A 161 7.35 -14.70 4.78
N PRO A 162 7.91 -13.72 5.54
CA PRO A 162 7.80 -13.65 6.99
C PRO A 162 6.42 -13.16 7.49
N MET A 163 5.48 -12.76 6.61
CA MET A 163 4.08 -12.53 6.99
C MET A 163 3.23 -13.81 6.91
N ALA A 164 3.68 -14.86 6.20
CA ALA A 164 3.03 -16.18 6.23
C ALA A 164 2.90 -16.79 7.65
N PRO A 165 3.88 -16.66 8.59
CA PRO A 165 3.69 -17.10 9.97
C PRO A 165 2.71 -16.24 10.79
N VAL A 166 2.42 -14.98 10.38
CA VAL A 166 1.49 -14.11 11.12
C VAL A 166 0.03 -14.52 10.88
N THR A 167 -0.28 -15.13 9.74
CA THR A 167 -1.61 -15.74 9.54
C THR A 167 -1.81 -17.00 10.38
N THR A 168 -0.74 -17.77 10.68
CA THR A 168 -0.83 -18.98 11.54
C THR A 168 -1.01 -18.64 13.02
N THR A 169 -0.54 -17.47 13.46
CA THR A 169 -0.69 -17.00 14.85
C THR A 169 -2.01 -16.26 15.11
N LEU A 170 -2.61 -15.70 14.06
CA LEU A 170 -3.90 -15.00 14.18
C LEU A 170 -5.07 -15.97 14.34
N GLU A 171 -5.05 -17.13 13.69
CA GLU A 171 -6.10 -18.16 13.81
C GLU A 171 -6.33 -18.63 15.27
N PRO A 172 -5.29 -19.02 16.04
CA PRO A 172 -5.43 -19.34 17.46
C PRO A 172 -5.92 -18.17 18.31
N ALA A 173 -5.45 -16.94 18.01
CA ALA A 173 -5.85 -15.75 18.77
C ALA A 173 -7.34 -15.42 18.56
N VAL A 174 -7.83 -15.49 17.33
CA VAL A 174 -9.25 -15.29 16.99
C VAL A 174 -10.11 -16.37 17.62
N LYS A 175 -9.65 -17.64 17.60
CA LYS A 175 -10.34 -18.73 18.29
C LYS A 175 -10.45 -18.48 19.80
N HIS A 176 -9.36 -18.06 20.43
CA HIS A 176 -9.37 -17.73 21.86
C HIS A 176 -10.32 -16.57 22.18
N ILE A 177 -10.38 -15.54 21.35
CA ILE A 177 -11.34 -14.43 21.50
C ILE A 177 -12.78 -14.94 21.38
N ALA A 178 -13.06 -15.84 20.42
CA ALA A 178 -14.38 -16.42 20.25
C ALA A 178 -14.79 -17.28 21.47
N ASP A 179 -13.87 -18.07 22.02
CA ASP A 179 -14.10 -18.89 23.22
C ASP A 179 -14.38 -18.01 24.45
N VAL A 180 -13.62 -16.93 24.64
CA VAL A 180 -13.84 -15.95 25.72
C VAL A 180 -15.18 -15.24 25.55
N ALA A 181 -15.51 -14.81 24.32
CA ALA A 181 -16.79 -14.16 24.04
C ALA A 181 -17.98 -15.08 24.35
N LYS A 182 -17.87 -16.36 24.00
CA LYS A 182 -18.86 -17.38 24.32
C LYS A 182 -19.01 -17.57 25.83
N SER A 183 -17.90 -17.68 26.56
CA SER A 183 -17.92 -17.80 28.03
C SER A 183 -18.61 -16.60 28.71
N ILE A 184 -18.34 -15.37 28.22
CA ILE A 184 -19.00 -14.17 28.73
C ILE A 184 -20.50 -14.21 28.42
N ALA A 185 -20.89 -14.58 27.21
CA ALA A 185 -22.31 -14.71 26.84
C ALA A 185 -23.04 -15.73 27.72
N ASP A 186 -22.45 -16.90 27.94
CA ASP A 186 -23.02 -17.95 28.78
C ASP A 186 -23.16 -17.48 30.25
N SER A 187 -22.16 -16.77 30.79
CA SER A 187 -22.24 -16.21 32.15
C SER A 187 -23.33 -15.14 32.31
N ARG A 188 -23.55 -14.31 31.28
CA ARG A 188 -24.62 -13.29 31.27
C ARG A 188 -25.99 -13.94 31.22
N ASN A 189 -26.16 -14.94 30.35
CA ASN A 189 -27.41 -15.69 30.24
C ASN A 189 -27.73 -16.43 31.55
N ALA A 190 -26.74 -17.06 32.17
CA ALA A 190 -26.93 -17.71 33.47
C ALA A 190 -27.37 -16.73 34.57
N GLY A 191 -26.75 -15.55 34.62
CA GLY A 191 -27.11 -14.50 35.58
C GLY A 191 -28.48 -13.84 35.31
N ASP A 192 -28.96 -13.88 34.07
CA ASP A 192 -30.28 -13.38 33.70
C ASP A 192 -31.38 -14.40 34.05
N VAL A 193 -31.15 -15.69 33.74
CA VAL A 193 -32.03 -16.79 34.15
C VAL A 193 -32.21 -16.84 35.66
N GLU A 194 -31.13 -16.66 36.42
CA GLU A 194 -31.20 -16.63 37.89
C GLU A 194 -31.97 -15.40 38.41
N ARG A 195 -31.80 -14.23 37.77
CA ARG A 195 -32.60 -13.05 38.10
C ARG A 195 -34.08 -13.24 37.79
N GLU A 196 -34.43 -13.87 36.68
CA GLU A 196 -35.83 -14.14 36.34
C GLU A 196 -36.49 -15.08 37.36
N ARG A 197 -35.81 -16.13 37.80
CA ARG A 197 -36.30 -17.01 38.89
C ARG A 197 -36.52 -16.25 40.20
N GLN A 198 -35.59 -15.36 40.55
CA GLN A 198 -35.72 -14.52 41.73
C GLN A 198 -36.92 -13.56 41.61
N LYS A 199 -37.12 -12.94 40.44
CA LYS A 199 -38.29 -12.10 40.16
C LYS A 199 -39.60 -12.88 40.23
N GLU A 200 -39.65 -14.11 39.72
CA GLU A 200 -40.82 -14.99 39.83
C GLU A 200 -41.14 -15.33 41.28
N THR A 201 -40.12 -15.65 42.08
CA THR A 201 -40.27 -15.94 43.52
C THR A 201 -40.82 -14.72 44.26
N VAL A 202 -40.29 -13.53 43.97
CA VAL A 202 -40.80 -12.27 44.55
C VAL A 202 -42.24 -11.99 44.10
N ARG A 203 -42.55 -12.16 42.81
CA ARG A 203 -43.91 -11.99 42.28
C ARG A 203 -44.89 -12.94 42.96
N TRP A 204 -44.48 -14.19 43.19
CA TRP A 204 -45.29 -15.18 43.90
C TRP A 204 -45.58 -14.74 45.34
N VAL A 205 -44.59 -14.27 46.09
CA VAL A 205 -44.77 -13.77 47.46
C VAL A 205 -45.69 -12.53 47.50
N LEU A 206 -45.52 -11.59 46.56
CA LEU A 206 -46.37 -10.40 46.48
C LEU A 206 -47.83 -10.71 46.15
N GLY A 207 -48.10 -11.80 45.41
CA GLY A 207 -49.45 -12.28 45.11
C GLY A 207 -50.09 -13.13 46.23
N ALA A 208 -49.37 -13.42 47.32
CA ALA A 208 -49.89 -14.21 48.44
C ALA A 208 -51.19 -13.68 49.10
N PRO A 209 -51.38 -12.37 49.37
CA PRO A 209 -52.57 -11.91 50.08
C PRO A 209 -53.86 -12.10 49.27
N GLU A 210 -53.80 -12.02 47.94
CA GLU A 210 -54.96 -12.30 47.08
C GLU A 210 -55.28 -13.81 47.03
N ARG A 211 -54.25 -14.66 46.90
CA ARG A 211 -54.42 -16.13 46.93
C ARG A 211 -54.98 -16.63 48.26
N LEU A 212 -54.48 -16.13 49.39
CA LEU A 212 -54.97 -16.49 50.72
C LEU A 212 -56.44 -16.06 50.92
N LYS A 213 -56.83 -14.94 50.30
CA LYS A 213 -58.22 -14.44 50.37
C LYS A 213 -59.17 -15.33 49.56
N GLU A 214 -58.76 -15.75 48.36
CA GLU A 214 -59.53 -16.67 47.53
C GLU A 214 -59.69 -18.05 48.19
N LEU A 215 -58.61 -18.59 48.80
CA LEU A 215 -58.66 -19.86 49.53
C LEU A 215 -59.54 -19.79 50.80
N LYS A 216 -59.60 -18.63 51.45
CA LYS A 216 -60.50 -18.37 52.58
C LYS A 216 -61.97 -18.33 52.11
N GLU A 217 -62.25 -17.70 50.97
CA GLU A 217 -63.60 -17.69 50.36
C GLU A 217 -64.06 -19.09 49.93
N GLN A 218 -63.14 -19.97 49.55
CA GLN A 218 -63.41 -21.38 49.22
C GLN A 218 -63.53 -22.31 50.45
N GLY A 219 -63.35 -21.79 51.67
CA GLY A 219 -63.49 -22.54 52.92
C GLY A 219 -62.37 -23.54 53.23
N LYS A 220 -61.21 -23.43 52.55
CA LYS A 220 -60.10 -24.37 52.68
C LYS A 220 -59.03 -23.87 53.66
N GLU A 221 -59.38 -23.81 54.93
CA GLU A 221 -58.50 -23.25 55.99
C GLU A 221 -57.16 -23.98 56.17
N GLU A 222 -57.10 -25.28 55.86
CA GLU A 222 -55.86 -26.05 55.92
C GLU A 222 -54.86 -25.63 54.84
N GLU A 223 -55.33 -25.33 53.62
CA GLU A 223 -54.50 -24.87 52.50
C GLU A 223 -54.01 -23.43 52.75
N VAL A 224 -54.88 -22.57 53.32
CA VAL A 224 -54.53 -21.21 53.75
C VAL A 224 -53.36 -21.21 54.76
N LYS A 225 -53.42 -22.09 55.78
CA LYS A 225 -52.35 -22.17 56.79
C LYS A 225 -51.03 -22.65 56.18
N LYS A 226 -51.07 -23.65 55.30
CA LYS A 226 -49.89 -24.18 54.60
C LYS A 226 -49.23 -23.13 53.71
N GLU A 227 -49.99 -22.46 52.84
CA GLU A 227 -49.46 -21.38 51.99
C GLU A 227 -48.92 -20.21 52.82
N TRP A 228 -49.60 -19.86 53.91
CA TRP A 228 -49.13 -18.80 54.80
C TRP A 228 -47.83 -19.16 55.51
N ASP A 229 -47.65 -20.40 55.94
CA ASP A 229 -46.40 -20.84 56.59
C ASP A 229 -45.23 -20.86 55.60
N GLU A 230 -45.46 -21.26 54.35
CA GLU A 230 -44.45 -21.18 53.27
C GLU A 230 -44.06 -19.74 52.93
N VAL A 231 -45.05 -18.85 52.78
CA VAL A 231 -44.83 -17.42 52.52
C VAL A 231 -44.16 -16.75 53.72
N ARG A 232 -44.56 -17.07 54.94
CA ARG A 232 -43.94 -16.54 56.17
C ARG A 232 -42.47 -16.96 56.26
N GLY A 233 -42.15 -18.22 55.96
CA GLY A 233 -40.78 -18.71 55.93
C GLY A 233 -39.89 -18.00 54.88
N LEU A 234 -40.47 -17.51 53.78
CA LEU A 234 -39.77 -16.66 52.81
C LEU A 234 -39.66 -15.19 53.27
N LEU A 235 -40.71 -14.65 53.87
CA LEU A 235 -40.72 -13.27 54.39
C LEU A 235 -39.75 -13.09 55.56
N ASP A 236 -39.63 -14.08 56.44
CA ASP A 236 -38.67 -14.06 57.55
C ASP A 236 -37.21 -14.11 57.04
N LYS A 237 -36.96 -14.78 55.91
CA LYS A 237 -35.65 -14.73 55.22
C LYS A 237 -35.38 -13.39 54.53
N TRP A 238 -36.42 -12.59 54.28
CA TRP A 238 -36.34 -11.27 53.65
C TRP A 238 -36.55 -10.11 54.65
N GLU A 239 -36.29 -10.36 55.94
CA GLU A 239 -36.39 -9.36 56.99
C GLU A 239 -35.49 -8.15 56.67
N GLY A 240 -36.07 -6.94 56.68
CA GLY A 240 -35.38 -5.69 56.35
C GLY A 240 -35.53 -5.21 54.89
N VAL A 241 -36.14 -5.99 54.00
CA VAL A 241 -36.49 -5.52 52.64
C VAL A 241 -37.74 -4.63 52.69
N LYS A 242 -37.66 -3.45 52.06
CA LYS A 242 -38.77 -2.47 52.02
C LYS A 242 -40.03 -3.09 51.39
N GLY A 243 -41.15 -3.07 52.11
CA GLY A 243 -42.45 -3.56 51.65
C GLY A 243 -42.81 -4.99 52.12
N VAL A 244 -41.85 -5.75 52.65
CA VAL A 244 -42.11 -7.11 53.19
C VAL A 244 -43.05 -7.07 54.40
N GLU A 245 -42.89 -6.09 55.29
CA GLU A 245 -43.78 -5.89 56.45
C GLU A 245 -45.22 -5.54 56.05
N GLU A 246 -45.41 -4.84 54.93
CA GLU A 246 -46.75 -4.50 54.42
C GLU A 246 -47.49 -5.73 53.90
N VAL A 247 -46.78 -6.61 53.19
CA VAL A 247 -47.30 -7.90 52.70
C VAL A 247 -47.62 -8.81 53.89
N ARG A 248 -46.71 -8.88 54.87
CA ARG A 248 -46.90 -9.66 56.11
C ARG A 248 -48.16 -9.23 56.85
N LYS A 249 -48.37 -7.91 56.98
CA LYS A 249 -49.58 -7.35 57.60
C LYS A 249 -50.85 -7.73 56.84
N LYS A 250 -50.85 -7.53 55.50
CA LYS A 250 -52.01 -7.89 54.65
C LYS A 250 -52.37 -9.37 54.73
N CYS A 251 -51.39 -10.26 54.72
CA CYS A 251 -51.65 -11.69 54.86
C CYS A 251 -52.13 -12.05 56.28
N LYS A 252 -51.61 -11.40 57.32
CA LYS A 252 -52.07 -11.60 58.71
C LYS A 252 -53.53 -11.15 58.91
N ASP A 253 -53.93 -10.06 58.26
CA ASP A 253 -55.32 -9.55 58.28
C ASP A 253 -56.29 -10.51 57.55
N VAL A 254 -55.80 -11.30 56.59
CA VAL A 254 -56.59 -12.32 55.89
C VAL A 254 -56.66 -13.63 56.68
N VAL A 255 -55.59 -14.03 57.38
CA VAL A 255 -55.55 -15.29 58.15
C VAL A 255 -56.16 -15.16 59.56
N GLY A 256 -56.12 -13.96 60.14
CA GLY A 256 -56.82 -13.62 61.40
C GLY A 256 -58.33 -13.53 61.25
#